data_AF-A0AAW0ANP7-F1
#
_entry.id   AF-A0AAW0ANP7-F1
#
_cell.length_a   1.000
_cell.length_b   1.000
_cell.length_c   1.000
_cell.angle_alpha   90.00
_cell.angle_beta   90.00
_cell.angle_gamma   90.00
#
_symmetry.space_group_name_H-M   'P 1'
#
loop_
_entity.id
_entity.type
_entity.pdbx_description
1 polymer ?
#
loop_
_entity_poly.entity_id
_entity_poly.type
_entity_poly.pdbx_seq_one_letter_code
_entity_poly.pdbx_strand_id
1 'polypeptide(L)'
;MTTMQEIHTFLSRIPGLSEAVTMDKAMSFLKDEIIVAQEADYDPANPPPKIPEYVRSFLGCATEMPDEFVSGCWTAFQDTIWTYDESGESTDIAARTLSKSAKAGSSGKAL
;
A
#
# COMPACT_ATOMS: atom_id res chain seq x y z
N MET A 1 12.78 -18.55 -9.88
CA MET A 1 12.30 -17.17 -9.68
C MET A 1 11.09 -17.02 -10.57
N THR A 2 9.90 -17.16 -10.00
CA THR A 2 8.64 -17.10 -10.77
C THR A 2 8.34 -15.65 -11.07
N THR A 3 8.15 -15.30 -12.33
CA THR A 3 7.88 -13.92 -12.77
C THR A 3 6.40 -13.58 -12.56
N MET A 4 6.07 -12.28 -12.42
CA MET A 4 4.66 -11.86 -12.32
C MET A 4 3.82 -12.27 -13.53
N GLN A 5 4.43 -12.38 -14.71
CA GLN A 5 3.78 -12.88 -15.92
C GLN A 5 3.41 -14.36 -15.80
N GLU A 6 4.25 -15.18 -15.16
CA GLU A 6 3.94 -16.60 -14.93
C GLU A 6 2.83 -16.78 -13.89
N ILE A 7 2.81 -15.94 -12.85
CA ILE A 7 1.72 -15.90 -11.86
C ILE A 7 0.41 -15.53 -12.54
N HIS A 8 0.39 -14.44 -13.32
CA HIS A 8 -0.81 -14.03 -14.07
C HIS A 8 -1.27 -15.12 -15.05
N THR A 9 -0.34 -15.75 -15.76
CA THR A 9 -0.64 -16.89 -16.65
C THR A 9 -1.26 -18.05 -15.89
N PHE A 10 -0.78 -18.36 -14.68
CA PHE A 10 -1.33 -19.41 -13.86
C PHE A 10 -2.73 -19.08 -13.33
N LEU A 11 -2.93 -17.84 -12.85
CA LEU A 11 -4.22 -17.37 -12.36
C LEU A 11 -5.29 -17.35 -13.47
N SER A 12 -4.90 -16.98 -14.70
CA SER A 12 -5.79 -16.95 -15.87
C SER A 12 -6.29 -18.33 -16.32
N ARG A 13 -5.69 -19.43 -15.84
CA ARG A 13 -6.16 -20.80 -16.12
C ARG A 13 -7.42 -21.17 -15.35
N ILE A 14 -7.75 -20.42 -14.29
CA ILE A 14 -8.94 -20.64 -13.48
C ILE A 14 -9.91 -19.49 -13.79
N PRO A 15 -11.02 -19.74 -14.51
CA PRO A 15 -11.98 -18.69 -14.85
C PRO A 15 -12.49 -17.97 -13.60
N GLY A 16 -12.44 -16.64 -13.62
CA GLY A 16 -12.89 -15.79 -12.51
C GLY A 16 -11.91 -15.66 -11.34
N LEU A 17 -10.78 -16.37 -11.32
CA LEU A 17 -9.82 -16.27 -10.20
C LEU A 17 -9.09 -14.92 -10.19
N SER A 18 -8.69 -14.42 -11.35
CA SER A 18 -8.10 -13.07 -11.49
C SER A 18 -9.09 -11.96 -11.13
N GLU A 19 -10.39 -12.20 -11.31
CA GLU A 19 -11.49 -11.29 -10.94
C GLU A 19 -11.89 -11.46 -9.45
N ALA A 20 -11.57 -12.61 -8.85
CA ALA A 20 -11.82 -12.89 -7.45
C ALA A 20 -10.75 -12.28 -6.54
N VAL A 21 -9.49 -12.20 -7.00
CA VAL A 21 -8.34 -11.66 -6.27
C VAL A 21 -7.94 -10.31 -6.87
N THR A 22 -8.80 -9.30 -6.70
CA THR A 22 -8.49 -7.93 -7.12
C THR A 22 -7.70 -7.21 -6.04
N MET A 23 -6.99 -6.14 -6.41
CA MET A 23 -6.36 -5.26 -5.42
C MET A 23 -7.41 -4.69 -4.46
N ASP A 24 -8.63 -4.37 -4.92
CA ASP A 24 -9.68 -3.82 -4.07
C ASP A 24 -9.97 -4.74 -2.89
N LYS A 25 -10.22 -6.02 -3.18
CA LYS A 25 -10.48 -7.02 -2.14
C LYS A 25 -9.28 -7.23 -1.24
N ALA A 26 -8.07 -7.18 -1.77
CA ALA A 26 -6.86 -7.30 -0.97
C ALA A 26 -6.67 -6.10 -0.02
N MET A 27 -6.95 -4.87 -0.48
CA MET A 27 -6.87 -3.66 0.32
C MET A 27 -7.96 -3.60 1.39
N SER A 28 -9.21 -3.93 1.03
CA SER A 28 -10.32 -3.99 1.98
C SER A 28 -10.09 -5.06 3.04
N PHE A 29 -9.66 -6.27 2.64
CA PHE A 29 -9.31 -7.33 3.59
C PHE A 29 -8.20 -6.89 4.55
N LEU A 30 -7.14 -6.26 4.03
CA LEU A 30 -6.04 -5.81 4.86
C LEU A 30 -6.46 -4.69 5.84
N LYS A 31 -7.33 -3.78 5.39
CA LYS A 31 -7.90 -2.73 6.23
C LYS A 31 -8.72 -3.32 7.38
N ASP A 32 -9.62 -4.26 7.07
CA ASP A 32 -10.48 -4.91 8.06
C ASP A 32 -9.67 -5.65 9.12
N GLU A 33 -8.69 -6.44 8.71
CA GLU A 33 -7.80 -7.18 9.61
C GLU A 33 -7.03 -6.23 10.55
N ILE A 34 -6.54 -5.10 10.01
CA ILE A 34 -5.83 -4.09 10.81
C ILE A 34 -6.76 -3.47 11.85
N ILE A 35 -8.00 -3.14 11.48
CA ILE A 35 -9.01 -2.54 12.37
C ILE A 35 -9.41 -3.53 13.47
N VAL A 36 -9.65 -4.80 13.13
CA VAL A 36 -9.99 -5.86 14.10
C VAL A 36 -8.90 -6.05 15.16
N ALA A 37 -7.65 -5.76 14.81
CA ALA A 37 -6.52 -5.86 15.72
C ALA A 37 -6.29 -4.62 16.60
N GLN A 38 -7.07 -3.54 16.45
CA GLN A 38 -6.96 -2.35 17.29
C GLN A 38 -7.81 -2.45 18.57
N GLU A 39 -7.56 -1.52 19.50
CA GLU A 39 -8.36 -1.39 20.72
C GLU A 39 -9.79 -0.88 20.42
N ALA A 40 -10.71 -1.10 21.35
CA ALA A 40 -12.14 -0.85 21.13
C ALA A 40 -12.51 0.64 20.95
N ASP A 41 -11.64 1.56 21.36
CA ASP A 41 -11.78 3.01 21.20
C ASP A 41 -11.09 3.56 19.95
N TYR A 42 -10.52 2.68 19.13
CA TYR A 42 -9.88 3.04 17.88
C TYR A 42 -10.86 3.61 16.86
N ASP A 43 -10.49 4.73 16.24
CA ASP A 43 -11.25 5.34 15.16
C ASP A 43 -10.88 4.73 13.80
N PRO A 44 -11.79 3.96 13.15
CA PRO A 44 -11.52 3.31 11.87
C PRO A 44 -11.36 4.28 10.70
N ALA A 45 -11.76 5.55 10.86
CA ALA A 45 -11.60 6.57 9.82
C ALA A 45 -10.12 6.95 9.59
N ASN A 46 -9.25 6.69 10.55
CA ASN A 46 -7.84 7.04 10.50
C ASN A 46 -6.98 5.78 10.41
N PRO A 47 -5.83 5.79 9.72
CA PRO A 47 -4.87 4.69 9.74
C PRO A 47 -4.09 4.66 11.07
N PRO A 48 -3.69 3.48 11.57
CA PRO A 48 -2.96 3.41 12.82
C PRO A 48 -1.49 3.80 12.61
N PRO A 49 -0.85 4.49 13.59
CA PRO A 49 0.55 4.90 13.47
C PRO A 49 1.53 3.71 13.49
N LYS A 50 1.09 2.54 13.97
CA LYS A 50 1.83 1.30 13.97
C LYS A 50 0.92 0.17 13.49
N ILE A 51 1.43 -0.69 12.63
CA ILE A 51 0.72 -1.91 12.25
C ILE A 51 0.77 -2.96 13.35
N PRO A 52 -0.24 -3.83 13.41
CA PRO A 52 -0.17 -5.05 14.18
C PRO A 52 1.04 -5.90 13.78
N GLU A 53 1.63 -6.59 14.76
CA GLU A 53 2.87 -7.36 14.57
C GLU A 53 2.72 -8.53 13.59
N TYR A 54 1.52 -9.11 13.48
CA TYR A 54 1.24 -10.15 12.50
C TYR A 54 1.23 -9.59 11.06
N VAL A 55 0.71 -8.37 10.85
CA VAL A 55 0.74 -7.68 9.55
C VAL A 55 2.18 -7.33 9.17
N ARG A 56 2.97 -6.87 10.16
CA ARG A 56 4.41 -6.61 9.97
C ARG A 56 5.14 -7.86 9.51
N SER A 57 4.90 -8.97 10.20
CA SER A 57 5.50 -10.27 9.88
C SER A 57 5.06 -10.77 8.50
N PHE A 58 3.76 -10.64 8.18
CA PHE A 58 3.23 -10.99 6.87
C PHE A 58 3.89 -10.17 5.75
N LEU A 59 3.97 -8.85 5.90
CA LEU A 59 4.61 -7.98 4.91
C LEU A 59 6.09 -8.32 4.72
N GLY A 60 6.83 -8.49 5.83
CA GLY A 60 8.24 -8.89 5.78
C GLY A 60 8.44 -10.23 5.06
N CYS A 61 7.63 -11.23 5.37
CA CYS A 61 7.70 -12.55 4.73
C CYS A 61 7.27 -12.52 3.26
N ALA A 62 6.17 -11.84 2.94
CA ALA A 62 5.62 -11.78 1.58
C ALA A 62 6.52 -11.03 0.60
N THR A 63 7.32 -10.08 1.10
CA THR A 63 8.22 -9.25 0.28
C THR A 63 9.70 -9.58 0.46
N GLU A 64 10.02 -10.58 1.29
CA GLU A 64 11.39 -10.90 1.74
C GLU A 64 12.16 -9.65 2.23
N MET A 65 11.42 -8.69 2.79
CA MET A 65 11.94 -7.37 3.14
C MET A 65 12.53 -7.39 4.55
N PRO A 66 13.73 -6.80 4.75
CA PRO A 66 14.28 -6.61 6.09
C PRO A 66 13.32 -5.80 6.97
N ASP A 67 13.23 -6.20 8.24
CA ASP A 67 12.27 -5.66 9.22
C ASP A 67 12.39 -4.13 9.43
N GLU A 68 13.58 -3.59 9.18
CA GLU A 68 13.88 -2.15 9.19
C GLU A 68 13.11 -1.37 8.12
N PHE A 69 12.88 -1.97 6.94
CA PHE A 69 12.17 -1.33 5.83
C PHE A 69 10.65 -1.52 5.89
N VAL A 70 10.16 -2.49 6.68
CA VAL A 70 8.71 -2.76 6.81
C VAL A 70 7.96 -1.52 7.32
N SER A 71 8.59 -0.73 8.18
CA SER A 71 8.01 0.54 8.67
C SER A 71 7.82 1.59 7.57
N GLY A 72 8.79 1.71 6.65
CA GLY A 72 8.69 2.59 5.49
C GLY A 72 7.69 2.07 4.46
N CYS A 73 7.63 0.75 4.27
CA CYS A 73 6.63 0.10 3.42
C CYS A 73 5.22 0.35 3.95
N TRP A 74 5.02 0.23 5.27
CA TRP A 74 3.75 0.58 5.90
C TRP A 74 3.35 2.03 5.66
N THR A 75 4.28 2.97 5.77
CA THR A 75 3.98 4.40 5.51
C THR A 75 3.44 4.62 4.09
N ALA A 76 3.96 3.89 3.10
CA ALA A 76 3.45 3.95 1.73
C ALA A 76 2.08 3.28 1.56
N PHE A 77 1.86 2.16 2.25
CA PHE A 77 0.61 1.42 2.19
C PHE A 77 -0.51 2.02 3.01
N GLN A 78 -0.25 2.73 4.10
CA GLN A 78 -1.30 3.30 4.94
C GLN A 78 -2.21 4.21 4.10
N ASP A 79 -1.61 5.09 3.29
CA ASP A 79 -2.34 6.05 2.48
C ASP A 79 -3.09 5.29 1.40
N THR A 80 -2.43 4.33 0.76
CA THR A 80 -3.05 3.48 -0.27
C THR A 80 -4.27 2.77 0.29
N ILE A 81 -4.17 2.08 1.44
CA ILE A 81 -5.25 1.30 2.05
C ILE A 81 -6.40 2.18 2.56
N TRP A 82 -6.10 3.33 3.16
CA TRP A 82 -7.15 4.21 3.74
C TRP A 82 -7.80 5.15 2.73
N THR A 83 -7.11 5.48 1.62
CA THR A 83 -7.67 6.26 0.51
C THR A 83 -8.23 5.40 -0.61
N TYR A 84 -8.02 4.07 -0.55
CA TYR A 84 -8.65 3.15 -1.48
C TYR A 84 -10.16 3.21 -1.30
N ASP A 85 -10.84 3.78 -2.29
CA ASP A 85 -12.30 3.76 -2.35
C ASP A 85 -12.72 2.66 -3.32
N GLU A 86 -13.55 1.74 -2.82
CA GLU A 86 -14.14 0.66 -3.61
C GLU A 86 -15.01 1.18 -4.77
N SER A 87 -15.37 2.47 -4.76
CA SER A 87 -16.17 3.15 -5.80
C SER A 87 -15.42 3.37 -7.13
N GLY A 88 -14.11 3.12 -7.21
CA GLY A 88 -13.33 3.21 -8.45
C GLY A 88 -12.91 4.63 -8.84
N GLU A 89 -13.16 5.64 -8.01
CA GLU A 89 -12.60 6.98 -8.21
C GLU A 89 -11.19 7.05 -7.60
N SER A 90 -10.22 6.45 -8.32
CA SER A 90 -8.79 6.58 -8.04
C SER A 90 -8.41 8.07 -8.04
N THR A 91 -8.36 8.69 -6.86
CA THR A 91 -7.94 10.09 -6.70
C THR A 91 -6.43 10.23 -6.82
N ASP A 92 -5.89 10.05 -8.04
CA ASP A 92 -4.66 10.67 -8.57
C ASP A 92 -3.50 10.99 -7.57
N ILE A 93 -3.18 10.10 -6.63
CA ILE A 93 -2.08 10.36 -5.67
C ILE A 93 -0.70 10.21 -6.36
N ALA A 94 -0.66 9.58 -7.54
CA ALA A 94 0.53 9.49 -8.37
C ALA A 94 1.05 10.86 -8.89
N ALA A 95 0.24 11.92 -8.87
CA ALA A 95 0.64 13.22 -9.41
C ALA A 95 1.45 14.10 -8.42
N ARG A 96 1.37 13.87 -7.11
CA ARG A 96 2.01 14.78 -6.11
C ARG A 96 3.49 14.48 -5.84
N THR A 97 3.99 13.30 -6.19
CA THR A 97 5.39 12.94 -5.91
C THR A 97 6.38 13.49 -6.95
N LEU A 98 5.94 13.87 -8.15
CA LEU A 98 6.81 14.43 -9.19
C LEU A 98 6.95 15.97 -9.16
N SER A 99 6.15 16.69 -8.36
CA SER A 99 6.17 18.16 -8.34
C SER A 99 7.16 18.78 -7.34
N LYS A 100 7.78 17.99 -6.45
CA LYS A 100 8.69 18.52 -5.41
C LYS A 100 10.18 18.55 -5.81
N SER A 101 10.54 18.05 -6.98
CA SER A 101 11.95 17.91 -7.40
C SER A 101 12.49 19.06 -8.28
N ALA A 102 11.67 20.04 -8.67
CA ALA A 102 12.06 21.03 -9.69
C ALA A 102 12.42 22.43 -9.16
N LYS A 103 12.54 22.66 -7.84
CA LYS A 103 12.87 24.00 -7.30
C LYS A 103 13.95 23.99 -6.23
N ALA A 104 15.12 23.47 -6.59
CA ALA A 104 16.36 23.69 -5.86
C ALA A 104 17.48 23.96 -6.87
N GLY A 105 17.65 25.23 -7.28
CA GLY A 105 18.78 25.60 -8.14
C GLY A 105 18.58 26.90 -8.90
N SER A 106 18.78 28.05 -8.23
CA SER A 106 19.60 29.14 -8.79
C SER A 106 19.86 30.19 -7.70
N SER A 107 21.00 30.05 -7.03
CA SER A 107 21.71 31.16 -6.40
C SER A 107 22.56 31.84 -7.46
N GLY A 108 22.49 33.16 -7.52
CA GLY A 108 23.36 34.02 -8.35
C GLY A 108 22.97 35.48 -8.09
N LYS A 109 23.38 36.07 -6.96
CA LYS A 109 24.66 36.73 -6.67
C LYS A 109 24.71 38.17 -7.24
N ALA A 110 24.97 39.08 -6.30
CA ALA A 110 25.08 40.53 -6.39
C ALA A 110 25.91 41.06 -7.57
N LEU A 111 25.50 42.22 -8.12
CA LEU A 111 26.16 43.52 -7.97
C LEU A 111 25.23 44.63 -8.51
#